data_AF-A0A1Y1UZG9-F1
#
_entry.id   AF-A0A1Y1UZG9-F1
#
_cell.length_a   1.000
_cell.length_b   1.000
_cell.length_c   1.000
_cell.angle_alpha   90.00
_cell.angle_beta   90.00
_cell.angle_gamma   90.00
#
_symmetry.space_group_name_H-M   'P 1'
#
loop_
_entity.id
_entity.type
_entity.pdbx_description
1 polymer ?
#
loop_
_entity_poly.entity_id
_entity_poly.type
_entity_poly.pdbx_seq_one_letter_code
_entity_poly.pdbx_strand_id
1 'polypeptide(L)'
;MDLKVIYIYIILILYFISESYEKEFIIRNSDNTFINLKKIINDNQNEELILNFVDSYYDMSIHDYVVEVTILENTIIRGNINGTLFDYNGQRRCSMIFLISNINKGKTVIIENIIFENYIPKDYNNNNQILQIKSESSINYYFKFNNCTFRNNNQDILSVNIEENKNIFDDFSVEFNHCNFLNNSQKILKLYNHGRFSEKDPYLKYIKVKMKNCTFINNRGLFYIIKSSLSIEKYINNVFIFSIDKYGYIDIKESVFENINVKSNYPLIFGEYLTVK
;
A
#
# COMPACT_ATOMS: atom_id res chain seq x y z
N MET A 1 -23.88 21.57 -40.70
CA MET A 1 -23.97 21.81 -39.24
C MET A 1 -23.76 23.30 -39.02
N ASP A 2 -24.68 23.97 -38.33
CA ASP A 2 -24.62 25.43 -38.11
C ASP A 2 -23.39 25.79 -37.25
N LEU A 3 -22.70 26.89 -37.60
CA LEU A 3 -21.52 27.39 -36.89
C LEU A 3 -21.81 27.59 -35.38
N LYS A 4 -23.05 28.00 -35.04
CA LYS A 4 -23.48 28.16 -33.64
C LYS A 4 -23.47 26.85 -32.86
N VAL A 5 -23.87 25.76 -33.51
CA VAL A 5 -23.89 24.42 -32.89
C VAL A 5 -22.46 23.95 -32.62
N ILE A 6 -21.54 24.18 -33.56
CA ILE A 6 -20.11 23.87 -33.37
C ILE A 6 -19.53 24.66 -32.18
N TYR A 7 -19.85 25.94 -32.05
CA TYR A 7 -19.39 26.76 -30.92
C TYR A 7 -19.89 26.26 -29.56
N ILE A 8 -21.15 25.83 -29.46
CA ILE A 8 -21.71 25.27 -28.22
C ILE A 8 -20.96 23.98 -27.82
N TYR A 9 -20.70 23.09 -28.78
CA TYR A 9 -19.92 21.87 -28.51
C TYR A 9 -18.49 22.20 -28.07
N ILE A 10 -17.83 23.19 -28.68
CA ILE A 10 -16.49 23.61 -28.26
C ILE A 10 -16.51 24.16 -26.84
N ILE A 11 -17.50 24.99 -26.47
CA ILE A 11 -17.62 25.55 -25.12
C ILE A 11 -17.87 24.43 -24.09
N LEU A 12 -18.74 23.47 -24.40
CA LEU A 12 -18.97 22.32 -23.52
C LEU A 12 -17.71 21.47 -23.37
N ILE A 13 -16.98 21.20 -24.46
CA ILE A 13 -15.71 20.46 -24.42
C ILE A 13 -14.68 21.21 -23.57
N LEU A 14 -14.56 22.53 -23.74
CA LEU A 14 -13.64 23.36 -22.94
C LEU A 14 -14.05 23.39 -21.46
N TYR A 15 -15.36 23.45 -21.18
CA TYR A 15 -15.90 23.36 -19.82
C TYR A 15 -15.53 22.02 -19.17
N PHE A 16 -15.72 20.89 -19.86
CA PHE A 16 -15.34 19.57 -19.36
C PHE A 16 -13.82 19.37 -19.24
N ILE A 17 -13.02 19.90 -20.17
CA ILE A 17 -11.55 19.88 -20.07
C ILE A 17 -11.09 20.72 -18.88
N SER A 18 -11.80 21.81 -18.57
CA SER A 18 -11.52 22.65 -17.41
C SER A 18 -11.96 22.06 -16.08
N GLU A 19 -12.53 20.85 -16.01
CA GLU A 19 -12.94 20.24 -14.73
C GLU A 19 -11.94 19.20 -14.19
N SER A 20 -10.92 18.78 -14.96
CA SER A 20 -9.86 17.90 -14.45
C SER A 20 -8.63 18.71 -14.05
N TYR A 21 -8.64 19.26 -12.84
CA TYR A 21 -7.44 19.87 -12.27
C TYR A 21 -6.65 18.82 -11.50
N GLU A 22 -5.36 18.78 -11.77
CA GLU A 22 -4.39 18.04 -10.98
C GLU A 22 -3.68 19.06 -10.08
N LYS A 23 -3.53 18.74 -8.79
CA LYS A 23 -2.81 19.56 -7.85
C LYS A 23 -1.46 18.93 -7.52
N GLU A 24 -0.41 19.63 -7.90
CA GLU A 24 0.96 19.17 -7.71
C GLU A 24 1.67 19.96 -6.60
N PHE A 25 2.28 19.27 -5.65
CA PHE A 25 3.16 19.84 -4.64
C PHE A 25 4.58 19.30 -4.79
N ILE A 26 5.54 20.22 -4.77
CA ILE A 26 6.96 19.87 -4.63
C ILE A 26 7.25 19.82 -3.13
N ILE A 27 7.55 18.63 -2.62
CA ILE A 27 7.95 18.41 -1.24
C ILE A 27 9.47 18.46 -1.16
N ARG A 28 10.01 19.18 -0.18
CA ARG A 28 11.45 19.26 0.11
C ARG A 28 11.71 18.99 1.57
N ASN A 29 12.77 18.24 1.87
CA ASN A 29 13.09 17.81 3.23
C ASN A 29 13.38 19.00 4.16
N SER A 30 13.93 20.09 3.61
CA SER A 30 14.37 21.26 4.38
C SER A 30 13.29 22.31 4.64
N ASP A 31 12.07 22.15 4.12
CA ASP A 31 11.06 23.21 4.20
C ASP A 31 9.74 22.76 4.84
N ASN A 32 8.83 23.72 4.97
CA ASN A 32 7.55 23.53 5.64
C ASN A 32 6.60 22.58 4.89
N THR A 33 6.85 22.27 3.62
CA THR A 33 5.99 21.34 2.88
C THR A 33 6.10 19.93 3.44
N PHE A 34 7.32 19.49 3.77
CA PHE A 34 7.53 18.19 4.38
C PHE A 34 6.93 18.16 5.79
N ILE A 35 7.27 19.13 6.65
CA ILE A 35 6.73 19.19 8.03
C ILE A 35 5.18 19.17 8.06
N ASN A 36 4.54 19.86 7.10
CA ASN A 36 3.08 19.95 7.03
C ASN A 36 2.43 18.91 6.10
N LEU A 37 3.12 17.81 5.77
CA LEU A 37 2.65 16.79 4.83
C LEU A 37 1.20 16.31 5.12
N LYS A 38 0.88 16.04 6.40
CA LYS A 38 -0.47 15.65 6.82
C LYS A 38 -1.53 16.67 6.37
N LYS A 39 -1.26 17.95 6.63
CA LYS A 39 -2.18 19.04 6.30
C LYS A 39 -2.29 19.21 4.79
N ILE A 40 -1.17 19.19 4.07
CA ILE A 40 -1.16 19.27 2.61
C ILE A 40 -2.00 18.16 2.00
N ILE A 41 -1.86 16.91 2.46
CA ILE A 41 -2.65 15.82 1.89
C ILE A 41 -4.14 16.03 2.17
N ASN A 42 -4.51 16.27 3.43
CA ASN A 42 -5.92 16.35 3.83
C ASN A 42 -6.67 17.56 3.26
N ASP A 43 -6.00 18.72 3.16
CA ASP A 43 -6.64 19.97 2.69
C ASP A 43 -6.82 20.00 1.16
N ASN A 44 -6.27 19.02 0.43
CA ASN A 44 -6.20 19.02 -1.03
C ASN A 44 -6.72 17.72 -1.66
N GLN A 45 -7.80 17.17 -1.09
CA GLN A 45 -8.49 15.95 -1.59
C GLN A 45 -9.75 16.26 -2.41
N ASN A 46 -9.83 17.45 -3.00
CA ASN A 46 -10.94 17.87 -3.88
C ASN A 46 -10.68 17.53 -5.35
N GLU A 47 -9.46 17.16 -5.69
CA GLU A 47 -8.98 16.89 -7.04
C GLU A 47 -7.82 15.88 -6.99
N GLU A 48 -7.30 15.43 -8.13
CA GLU A 48 -6.15 14.52 -8.14
C GLU A 48 -4.93 15.21 -7.52
N LEU A 49 -4.27 14.52 -6.57
CA LEU A 49 -3.16 15.08 -5.79
C LEU A 49 -1.84 14.39 -6.16
N ILE A 50 -0.84 15.16 -6.58
CA ILE A 50 0.53 14.67 -6.77
C ILE A 50 1.46 15.33 -5.76
N LEU A 51 2.23 14.51 -5.04
CA LEU A 51 3.28 14.92 -4.13
C LEU A 51 4.63 14.44 -4.68
N ASN A 52 5.46 15.36 -5.16
CA ASN A 52 6.80 15.06 -5.67
C ASN A 52 7.86 15.35 -4.62
N PHE A 53 8.46 14.30 -4.08
CA PHE A 53 9.58 14.37 -3.15
C PHE A 53 10.88 14.45 -3.93
N VAL A 54 11.36 15.68 -4.16
CA VAL A 54 12.45 15.95 -5.11
C VAL A 54 13.85 15.70 -4.55
N ASP A 55 14.02 15.81 -3.23
CA ASP A 55 15.30 15.52 -2.58
C ASP A 55 15.58 14.00 -2.53
N SER A 56 16.85 13.63 -2.39
CA SER A 56 17.27 12.22 -2.28
C SER A 56 17.04 11.61 -0.90
N TYR A 57 16.85 12.44 0.13
CA TYR A 57 16.79 12.02 1.52
C TYR A 57 15.75 12.83 2.29
N TYR A 58 14.94 12.13 3.08
CA TYR A 58 13.96 12.67 4.02
C TYR A 58 14.12 12.01 5.39
N ASP A 59 14.30 12.83 6.41
CA ASP A 59 14.34 12.35 7.79
C ASP A 59 12.92 12.18 8.32
N MET A 60 12.40 10.96 8.25
CA MET A 60 11.06 10.64 8.73
C MET A 60 10.93 10.75 10.25
N SER A 61 12.05 10.87 10.99
CA SER A 61 12.05 10.96 12.45
C SER A 61 11.67 12.35 12.99
N ILE A 62 11.63 13.37 12.13
CA ILE A 62 11.21 14.74 12.51
C ILE A 62 9.70 14.89 12.66
N HIS A 63 8.93 13.95 12.11
CA HIS A 63 7.47 13.97 12.14
C HIS A 63 6.89 13.45 13.45
N ASP A 64 5.59 13.70 13.62
CA ASP A 64 4.78 13.04 14.62
C ASP A 64 4.85 11.50 14.48
N TYR A 65 4.47 10.79 15.55
CA TYR A 65 4.45 9.33 15.56
C TYR A 65 3.63 8.74 14.41
N VAL A 66 2.54 9.40 14.06
CA VAL A 66 1.57 8.95 13.06
C VAL A 66 1.17 10.12 12.15
N VAL A 67 1.29 9.91 10.85
CA VAL A 67 0.74 10.77 9.80
C VAL A 67 -0.51 10.09 9.25
N GLU A 68 -1.66 10.51 9.76
CA GLU A 68 -2.96 10.00 9.32
C GLU A 68 -3.57 10.91 8.27
N VAL A 69 -3.89 10.34 7.12
CA VAL A 69 -4.43 11.05 5.96
C VAL A 69 -5.68 10.38 5.43
N THR A 70 -6.66 11.19 5.08
CA THR A 70 -7.89 10.73 4.44
C THR A 70 -7.73 10.84 2.93
N ILE A 71 -7.94 9.74 2.22
CA ILE A 71 -7.85 9.73 0.75
C ILE A 71 -9.26 9.83 0.18
N LEU A 72 -9.57 10.94 -0.49
CA LEU A 72 -10.83 11.14 -1.22
C LEU A 72 -10.67 11.07 -2.74
N GLU A 73 -9.49 11.40 -3.24
CA GLU A 73 -9.20 11.47 -4.66
C GLU A 73 -7.97 10.64 -5.03
N ASN A 74 -7.72 10.51 -6.34
CA ASN A 74 -6.49 9.87 -6.80
C ASN A 74 -5.29 10.61 -6.21
N THR A 75 -4.34 9.86 -5.65
CA THR A 75 -3.17 10.45 -4.99
C THR A 75 -1.90 9.76 -5.45
N ILE A 76 -0.90 10.53 -5.87
CA ILE A 76 0.42 10.04 -6.28
C ILE A 76 1.47 10.60 -5.33
N ILE A 77 2.24 9.71 -4.69
CA ILE A 77 3.37 10.02 -3.82
C ILE A 77 4.62 9.54 -4.54
N ARG A 78 5.34 10.47 -5.16
CA ARG A 78 6.44 10.20 -6.09
C ARG A 78 7.78 10.64 -5.51
N GLY A 79 8.71 9.70 -5.38
CA GLY A 79 10.13 9.98 -5.19
C GLY A 79 10.84 10.33 -6.49
N ASN A 80 12.07 10.83 -6.40
CA ASN A 80 12.91 11.14 -7.55
C ASN A 80 13.29 9.86 -8.33
N ILE A 81 13.78 10.02 -9.56
CA ILE A 81 14.09 8.90 -10.48
C ILE A 81 15.19 7.94 -9.97
N ASN A 82 16.08 8.42 -9.10
CA ASN A 82 17.16 7.63 -8.50
C ASN A 82 16.72 6.95 -7.19
N GLY A 83 15.46 7.14 -6.78
CA GLY A 83 14.93 6.74 -5.49
C GLY A 83 15.06 7.87 -4.45
N THR A 84 13.97 8.10 -3.73
CA THR A 84 13.96 8.98 -2.55
C THR A 84 14.01 8.14 -1.29
N LEU A 85 14.99 8.40 -0.42
CA LEU A 85 15.16 7.71 0.86
C LEU A 85 14.29 8.34 1.94
N PHE A 86 13.33 7.58 2.44
CA PHE A 86 12.55 7.85 3.66
C PHE A 86 13.22 7.09 4.80
N ASP A 87 14.11 7.77 5.52
CA ASP A 87 14.89 7.20 6.61
C ASP A 87 14.20 7.46 7.96
N TYR A 88 13.85 6.40 8.65
CA TYR A 88 13.21 6.47 9.97
C TYR A 88 14.23 6.58 11.11
N ASN A 89 15.53 6.54 10.83
CA ASN A 89 16.62 6.75 11.80
C ASN A 89 16.49 5.88 13.06
N GLY A 90 15.99 4.65 12.91
CA GLY A 90 15.75 3.73 14.02
C GLY A 90 14.67 4.22 14.99
N GLN A 91 13.73 5.04 14.52
CA GLN A 91 12.61 5.56 15.32
C GLN A 91 11.27 4.98 14.86
N ARG A 92 10.28 5.08 15.74
CA ARG A 92 8.88 4.71 15.49
C ARG A 92 8.03 5.91 15.03
N ARG A 93 8.61 6.82 14.25
CA ARG A 93 7.91 8.04 13.85
C ARG A 93 7.42 7.94 12.42
N CYS A 94 6.49 8.82 12.07
CA CYS A 94 5.89 8.91 10.74
C CYS A 94 5.32 7.59 10.20
N SER A 95 4.65 6.80 11.04
CA SER A 95 3.78 5.74 10.52
C SER A 95 2.68 6.39 9.68
N MET A 96 2.54 6.01 8.41
CA MET A 96 1.52 6.59 7.53
C MET A 96 0.25 5.74 7.59
N ILE A 97 -0.87 6.38 7.93
CA ILE A 97 -2.18 5.73 7.97
C ILE A 97 -3.05 6.38 6.90
N PHE A 98 -3.43 5.59 5.89
CA PHE A 98 -4.38 5.98 4.85
C PHE A 98 -5.78 5.55 5.28
N LEU A 99 -6.64 6.52 5.58
CA LEU A 99 -8.06 6.32 5.85
C LEU A 99 -8.83 6.41 4.54
N ILE A 100 -9.55 5.35 4.19
CA ILE A 100 -10.41 5.33 3.01
C ILE A 100 -11.87 5.51 3.43
N SER A 101 -12.52 6.51 2.84
CA SER A 101 -13.93 6.81 3.06
C SER A 101 -14.83 6.15 2.00
N ASN A 102 -16.08 5.89 2.38
CA ASN A 102 -17.06 5.12 1.61
C ASN A 102 -17.47 5.77 0.28
N ILE A 103 -17.26 7.08 0.16
CA ILE A 103 -17.57 7.85 -1.04
C ILE A 103 -16.54 7.65 -2.17
N ASN A 104 -15.40 7.02 -1.89
CA ASN A 104 -14.22 7.01 -2.76
C ASN A 104 -14.11 5.76 -3.64
N LYS A 105 -15.23 5.37 -4.28
CA LYS A 105 -15.22 4.20 -5.14
C LYS A 105 -14.39 4.45 -6.41
N GLY A 106 -13.45 3.55 -6.67
CA GLY A 106 -12.57 3.53 -7.84
C GLY A 106 -11.28 4.35 -7.71
N LYS A 107 -10.98 4.94 -6.54
CA LYS A 107 -9.81 5.83 -6.38
C LYS A 107 -8.51 5.05 -6.21
N THR A 108 -7.41 5.62 -6.69
CA THR A 108 -6.09 5.00 -6.69
C THR A 108 -5.09 5.83 -5.90
N VAL A 109 -4.32 5.18 -5.03
CA VAL A 109 -3.11 5.73 -4.41
C VAL A 109 -1.89 5.05 -5.02
N ILE A 110 -1.00 5.84 -5.62
CA ILE A 110 0.24 5.36 -6.21
C ILE A 110 1.41 5.87 -5.37
N ILE A 111 2.29 4.98 -4.95
CA ILE A 111 3.55 5.31 -4.28
C ILE A 111 4.68 4.79 -5.17
N GLU A 112 5.58 5.67 -5.60
CA GLU A 112 6.60 5.30 -6.58
C GLU A 112 7.99 5.85 -6.30
N ASN A 113 9.01 5.04 -6.57
CA ASN A 113 10.43 5.37 -6.40
C ASN A 113 10.81 5.84 -4.97
N ILE A 114 10.23 5.20 -3.95
CA ILE A 114 10.55 5.49 -2.53
C ILE A 114 11.28 4.30 -1.88
N ILE A 115 12.30 4.62 -1.10
CA ILE A 115 13.06 3.66 -0.28
C ILE A 115 12.67 3.90 1.18
N PHE A 116 11.94 2.96 1.80
CA PHE A 116 11.59 2.97 3.22
C PHE A 116 12.65 2.21 4.03
N GLU A 117 13.34 2.90 4.94
CA GLU A 117 14.50 2.34 5.62
C GLU A 117 14.58 2.66 7.12
N ASN A 118 15.15 1.73 7.89
CA ASN A 118 15.48 1.88 9.31
C ASN A 118 14.28 2.12 10.23
N TYR A 119 13.09 1.59 9.92
CA TYR A 119 11.97 1.61 10.87
C TYR A 119 12.19 0.55 11.97
N ILE A 120 12.84 0.96 13.07
CA ILE A 120 13.29 0.08 14.15
C ILE A 120 12.84 0.67 15.49
N PRO A 121 11.56 0.51 15.90
CA PRO A 121 11.12 0.98 17.21
C PRO A 121 11.90 0.28 18.32
N LYS A 122 12.24 1.02 19.38
CA LYS A 122 12.89 0.46 20.57
C LYS A 122 12.00 -0.54 21.31
N ASP A 123 10.69 -0.34 21.25
CA ASP A 123 9.71 -1.21 21.90
C ASP A 123 9.02 -2.11 20.87
N TYR A 124 9.08 -3.42 21.13
CA TYR A 124 8.41 -4.42 20.32
C TYR A 124 6.90 -4.42 20.60
N ASN A 125 6.17 -3.53 19.95
CA ASN A 125 4.71 -3.55 19.96
C ASN A 125 4.19 -3.96 18.57
N ASN A 126 3.46 -5.07 18.51
CA ASN A 126 2.94 -5.74 17.31
C ASN A 126 1.95 -4.90 16.47
N ASN A 127 1.61 -3.70 16.94
CA ASN A 127 0.66 -2.79 16.29
C ASN A 127 1.34 -1.61 15.58
N ASN A 128 2.66 -1.63 15.48
CA ASN A 128 3.38 -0.59 14.74
C ASN A 128 3.62 -1.08 13.31
N GLN A 129 3.18 -0.30 12.33
CA GLN A 129 3.49 -0.55 10.93
C GLN A 129 4.07 0.70 10.29
N ILE A 130 4.86 0.52 9.22
CA ILE A 130 5.34 1.67 8.44
C ILE A 130 4.14 2.32 7.74
N LEU A 131 3.32 1.48 7.10
CA LEU A 131 2.16 1.86 6.32
C LEU A 131 0.92 1.10 6.82
N GLN A 132 -0.19 1.82 6.95
CA GLN A 132 -1.50 1.24 7.26
C GLN A 132 -2.53 1.75 6.28
N ILE A 133 -3.36 0.86 5.77
CA ILE A 133 -4.56 1.18 5.01
C ILE A 133 -5.74 0.74 5.86
N LYS A 134 -6.60 1.69 6.21
CA LYS A 134 -7.82 1.44 7.00
C LYS A 134 -9.05 1.82 6.19
N SER A 135 -10.05 0.97 6.19
CA SER A 135 -11.34 1.23 5.59
C SER A 135 -12.44 0.77 6.51
N GLU A 136 -13.38 1.67 6.82
CA GLU A 136 -14.58 1.33 7.58
C GLU A 136 -15.61 0.57 6.71
N SER A 137 -15.33 0.40 5.41
CA SER A 137 -16.34 0.03 4.42
C SER A 137 -15.79 -0.68 3.17
N SER A 138 -16.70 -1.02 2.23
CA SER A 138 -16.40 -1.75 1.00
C SER A 138 -15.26 -1.11 0.24
N ILE A 139 -14.25 -1.92 -0.04
CA ILE A 139 -13.02 -1.55 -0.72
C ILE A 139 -13.31 -1.42 -2.20
N ASN A 140 -13.36 -0.20 -2.69
CA ASN A 140 -13.18 0.08 -4.10
C ASN A 140 -11.98 1.02 -4.26
N TYR A 141 -10.86 0.70 -3.60
CA TYR A 141 -9.66 1.49 -3.67
C TYR A 141 -8.48 0.63 -4.11
N TYR A 142 -7.55 1.27 -4.82
CA TYR A 142 -6.37 0.61 -5.39
C TYR A 142 -5.12 1.26 -4.83
N PHE A 143 -4.29 0.50 -4.12
CA PHE A 143 -2.95 0.95 -3.73
C PHE A 143 -1.92 0.31 -4.65
N LYS A 144 -1.05 1.12 -5.24
CA LYS A 144 0.03 0.65 -6.11
C LYS A 144 1.36 1.12 -5.59
N PHE A 145 2.29 0.19 -5.39
CA PHE A 145 3.68 0.46 -5.05
C PHE A 145 4.54 0.12 -6.26
N ASN A 146 5.17 1.12 -6.88
CA ASN A 146 5.96 0.96 -8.09
C ASN A 146 7.43 1.29 -7.83
N ASN A 147 8.34 0.36 -8.13
CA ASN A 147 9.79 0.57 -7.97
C ASN A 147 10.20 1.01 -6.54
N CYS A 148 9.45 0.57 -5.52
CA CYS A 148 9.74 0.90 -4.13
C CYS A 148 10.73 -0.09 -3.52
N THR A 149 11.50 0.34 -2.53
CA THR A 149 12.38 -0.55 -1.76
C THR A 149 12.03 -0.43 -0.28
N PHE A 150 11.88 -1.56 0.40
CA PHE A 150 11.70 -1.63 1.84
C PHE A 150 12.89 -2.38 2.42
N ARG A 151 13.75 -1.70 3.18
CA ARG A 151 14.97 -2.33 3.68
C ARG A 151 15.29 -2.04 5.14
N ASN A 152 15.92 -3.01 5.80
CA ASN A 152 16.40 -2.88 7.18
C ASN A 152 15.30 -2.46 8.19
N ASN A 153 14.05 -2.86 7.94
CA ASN A 153 12.94 -2.56 8.84
C ASN A 153 12.72 -3.69 9.85
N ASN A 154 12.45 -3.33 11.10
CA ASN A 154 12.19 -4.28 12.18
C ASN A 154 10.74 -4.23 12.68
N GLN A 155 9.80 -3.87 11.81
CA GLN A 155 8.35 -3.91 12.05
C GLN A 155 7.59 -4.32 10.80
N ASP A 156 6.31 -4.60 11.01
CA ASP A 156 5.36 -4.91 9.95
C ASP A 156 5.34 -3.76 8.92
N ILE A 157 5.57 -4.04 7.63
CA ILE A 157 5.72 -2.99 6.61
C ILE A 157 4.36 -2.40 6.25
N LEU A 158 3.43 -3.22 5.73
CA LEU A 158 2.10 -2.80 5.35
C LEU A 158 1.03 -3.59 6.11
N SER A 159 0.11 -2.88 6.75
CA SER A 159 -1.14 -3.46 7.26
C SER A 159 -2.34 -2.96 6.45
N VAL A 160 -3.22 -3.86 6.04
CA VAL A 160 -4.50 -3.52 5.42
C VAL A 160 -5.59 -4.04 6.34
N ASN A 161 -6.37 -3.11 6.90
CA ASN A 161 -7.43 -3.41 7.86
C ASN A 161 -8.77 -2.90 7.34
N ILE A 162 -9.72 -3.81 7.13
CA ILE A 162 -11.08 -3.47 6.69
C ILE A 162 -12.11 -4.00 7.67
N GLU A 163 -13.05 -3.13 8.05
CA GLU A 163 -14.07 -3.45 9.03
C GLU A 163 -15.28 -4.16 8.42
N GLU A 164 -15.76 -3.71 7.24
CA GLU A 164 -16.92 -4.32 6.58
C GLU A 164 -16.84 -4.28 5.05
N ASN A 165 -17.50 -5.29 4.47
CA ASN A 165 -18.29 -5.27 3.22
C ASN A 165 -17.84 -6.15 2.07
N LYS A 166 -18.88 -6.65 1.39
CA LYS A 166 -18.85 -7.31 0.09
C LYS A 166 -17.95 -6.53 -0.87
N ASN A 167 -16.81 -7.08 -1.22
CA ASN A 167 -16.02 -6.53 -2.31
C ASN A 167 -16.77 -6.84 -3.62
N ILE A 168 -17.08 -5.78 -4.37
CA ILE A 168 -17.91 -5.89 -5.58
C ILE A 168 -17.05 -6.22 -6.81
N PHE A 169 -15.72 -6.08 -6.71
CA PHE A 169 -14.81 -6.24 -7.84
C PHE A 169 -13.95 -7.49 -7.80
N ASP A 170 -13.67 -8.00 -9.00
CA ASP A 170 -12.79 -9.14 -9.20
C ASP A 170 -11.29 -8.80 -9.16
N ASP A 171 -10.94 -7.52 -9.08
CA ASP A 171 -9.56 -7.04 -9.19
C ASP A 171 -8.82 -6.90 -7.85
N PHE A 172 -7.50 -6.68 -7.87
CA PHE A 172 -6.67 -6.49 -6.69
C PHE A 172 -6.89 -5.13 -6.01
N SER A 173 -6.77 -5.08 -4.68
CA SER A 173 -6.86 -3.85 -3.88
C SER A 173 -5.48 -3.24 -3.60
N VAL A 174 -4.44 -4.07 -3.59
CA VAL A 174 -3.05 -3.64 -3.39
C VAL A 174 -2.18 -4.34 -4.43
N GLU A 175 -1.31 -3.59 -5.09
CA GLU A 175 -0.31 -4.11 -6.03
C GLU A 175 1.08 -3.62 -5.66
N PHE A 176 2.05 -4.55 -5.65
CA PHE A 176 3.47 -4.25 -5.62
C PHE A 176 4.07 -4.64 -6.96
N ASN A 177 4.71 -3.70 -7.65
CA ASN A 177 5.27 -3.90 -8.97
C ASN A 177 6.73 -3.42 -8.99
N HIS A 178 7.65 -4.34 -9.30
CA HIS A 178 9.10 -4.09 -9.26
C HIS A 178 9.60 -3.59 -7.91
N CYS A 179 9.04 -4.09 -6.80
CA CYS A 179 9.45 -3.69 -5.45
C CYS A 179 10.53 -4.62 -4.89
N ASN A 180 11.40 -4.07 -4.03
CA ASN A 180 12.45 -4.82 -3.35
C ASN A 180 12.19 -4.84 -1.84
N PHE A 181 12.31 -6.02 -1.22
CA PHE A 181 12.19 -6.21 0.22
C PHE A 181 13.49 -6.84 0.73
N LEU A 182 14.29 -6.07 1.48
CA LEU A 182 15.67 -6.43 1.82
C LEU A 182 15.90 -6.38 3.32
N ASN A 183 16.36 -7.48 3.94
CA ASN A 183 16.76 -7.52 5.35
C ASN A 183 15.67 -7.07 6.35
N ASN A 184 14.38 -7.26 6.06
CA ASN A 184 13.32 -6.91 6.99
C ASN A 184 13.09 -8.06 8.00
N SER A 185 13.03 -7.77 9.29
CA SER A 185 12.92 -8.80 10.33
C SER A 185 11.50 -9.14 10.77
N GLN A 186 10.50 -8.39 10.32
CA GLN A 186 9.07 -8.58 10.63
C GLN A 186 8.23 -8.75 9.36
N LYS A 187 6.90 -8.75 9.46
CA LYS A 187 6.01 -9.08 8.34
C LYS A 187 6.08 -8.04 7.25
N ILE A 188 6.05 -8.46 5.99
CA ILE A 188 5.90 -7.53 4.87
C ILE A 188 4.45 -7.05 4.78
N LEU A 189 3.51 -7.97 4.95
CA LEU A 189 2.10 -7.71 4.73
C LEU A 189 1.26 -8.36 5.82
N LYS A 190 0.37 -7.56 6.39
CA LYS A 190 -0.67 -7.99 7.33
C LYS A 190 -2.03 -7.65 6.75
N LEU A 191 -2.78 -8.66 6.33
CA LEU A 191 -4.13 -8.51 5.79
C LEU A 191 -5.13 -8.93 6.85
N TYR A 192 -6.00 -8.01 7.23
CA TYR A 192 -6.98 -8.24 8.26
C TYR A 192 -8.35 -7.73 7.80
N ASN A 193 -9.34 -8.62 7.86
CA ASN A 193 -10.74 -8.28 7.61
C ASN A 193 -11.58 -8.64 8.85
N HIS A 194 -12.18 -7.65 9.50
CA HIS A 194 -13.02 -7.83 10.70
C HIS A 194 -14.45 -8.29 10.38
N GLY A 195 -14.82 -8.39 9.09
CA GLY A 195 -16.18 -8.69 8.70
C GLY A 195 -16.73 -9.97 9.33
N ARG A 196 -17.97 -9.86 9.82
CA ARG A 196 -18.72 -10.96 10.44
C ARG A 196 -19.32 -11.84 9.34
N PHE A 197 -18.51 -12.70 8.75
CA PHE A 197 -18.99 -13.59 7.69
C PHE A 197 -19.49 -14.93 8.23
N SER A 198 -20.57 -15.42 7.63
CA SER A 198 -20.98 -16.81 7.79
C SER A 198 -20.18 -17.71 6.83
N GLU A 199 -19.94 -18.98 7.20
CA GLU A 199 -19.28 -20.00 6.36
C GLU A 199 -19.89 -20.15 4.95
N LYS A 200 -21.11 -19.66 4.72
CA LYS A 200 -21.86 -19.80 3.47
C LYS A 200 -21.66 -18.64 2.48
N ASP A 201 -20.85 -17.63 2.80
CA ASP A 201 -20.65 -16.49 1.90
C ASP A 201 -19.52 -16.81 0.89
N PRO A 202 -19.83 -17.07 -0.40
CA PRO A 202 -18.80 -17.39 -1.40
C PRO A 202 -17.90 -16.18 -1.74
N TYR A 203 -18.21 -14.98 -1.24
CA TYR A 203 -17.52 -13.74 -1.58
C TYR A 203 -16.31 -13.41 -0.68
N LEU A 204 -15.79 -14.37 0.09
CA LEU A 204 -14.72 -14.19 1.10
C LEU A 204 -13.34 -13.73 0.59
N LYS A 205 -13.20 -13.32 -0.68
CA LYS A 205 -11.95 -12.83 -1.29
C LYS A 205 -11.89 -11.29 -1.30
N TYR A 206 -11.96 -10.68 -0.12
CA TYR A 206 -12.16 -9.23 0.00
C TYR A 206 -10.92 -8.39 -0.22
N ILE A 207 -9.79 -8.82 0.34
CA ILE A 207 -8.51 -8.16 0.05
C ILE A 207 -7.79 -9.06 -0.92
N LYS A 208 -7.48 -8.53 -2.10
CA LYS A 208 -6.64 -9.18 -3.10
C LYS A 208 -5.37 -8.37 -3.19
N VAL A 209 -4.25 -8.97 -2.79
CA VAL A 209 -2.93 -8.34 -3.00
C VAL A 209 -2.24 -9.03 -4.16
N LYS A 210 -1.69 -8.25 -5.07
CA LYS A 210 -0.89 -8.70 -6.21
C LYS A 210 0.56 -8.28 -6.00
N MET A 211 1.50 -9.21 -6.18
CA MET A 211 2.92 -8.91 -6.19
C MET A 211 3.51 -9.36 -7.52
N LYS A 212 4.16 -8.44 -8.22
CA LYS A 212 4.67 -8.61 -9.59
C LYS A 212 6.12 -8.18 -9.67
N ASN A 213 6.98 -9.07 -10.17
CA ASN A 213 8.41 -8.80 -10.39
C ASN A 213 9.11 -8.24 -9.13
N CYS A 214 8.75 -8.76 -7.96
CA CYS A 214 9.29 -8.27 -6.68
C CYS A 214 10.48 -9.13 -6.23
N THR A 215 11.45 -8.51 -5.56
CA THR A 215 12.63 -9.20 -5.03
C THR A 215 12.57 -9.27 -3.52
N PHE A 216 12.86 -10.44 -2.95
CA PHE A 216 12.87 -10.68 -1.51
C PHE A 216 14.23 -11.25 -1.10
N ILE A 217 14.99 -10.55 -0.27
CA ILE A 217 16.32 -10.97 0.17
C ILE A 217 16.41 -10.84 1.69
N ASN A 218 16.70 -11.97 2.37
CA ASN A 218 16.97 -12.02 3.81
C ASN A 218 15.86 -11.41 4.69
N ASN A 219 14.59 -11.63 4.35
CA ASN A 219 13.46 -11.24 5.19
C ASN A 219 13.08 -12.38 6.16
N ARG A 220 12.66 -12.05 7.39
CA ARG A 220 12.29 -13.06 8.41
C ARG A 220 10.78 -13.27 8.56
N GLY A 221 9.95 -12.28 8.22
CA GLY A 221 8.49 -12.34 8.31
C GLY A 221 7.88 -11.79 7.03
N LEU A 222 6.70 -12.27 6.62
CA LEU A 222 6.28 -12.08 5.22
C LEU A 222 4.80 -11.81 5.05
N PHE A 223 3.94 -12.83 5.03
CA PHE A 223 2.52 -12.66 4.72
C PHE A 223 1.66 -13.23 5.83
N TYR A 224 0.91 -12.35 6.49
CA TYR A 224 -0.05 -12.73 7.51
C TYR A 224 -1.44 -12.40 7.01
N ILE A 225 -2.21 -13.44 6.72
CA ILE A 225 -3.49 -13.32 6.02
C ILE A 225 -4.59 -13.84 6.94
N ILE A 226 -5.54 -12.97 7.27
CA ILE A 226 -6.77 -13.34 7.97
C ILE A 226 -7.94 -12.92 7.08
N LYS A 227 -8.79 -13.89 6.72
CA LYS A 227 -10.02 -13.66 5.93
C LYS A 227 -9.79 -12.83 4.66
N SER A 228 -8.71 -13.13 3.96
CA SER A 228 -8.19 -12.33 2.85
C SER A 228 -7.52 -13.24 1.81
N SER A 229 -7.20 -12.68 0.64
CA SER A 229 -6.54 -13.39 -0.44
C SER A 229 -5.25 -12.72 -0.90
N LEU A 230 -4.24 -13.53 -1.21
CA LEU A 230 -2.95 -13.07 -1.72
C LEU A 230 -2.65 -13.79 -3.03
N SER A 231 -2.45 -13.04 -4.10
CA SER A 231 -1.96 -13.56 -5.37
C SER A 231 -0.53 -13.08 -5.60
N ILE A 232 0.36 -14.00 -5.92
CA ILE A 232 1.75 -13.66 -6.23
C ILE A 232 2.09 -14.15 -7.63
N GLU A 233 2.60 -13.25 -8.46
CA GLU A 233 2.97 -13.50 -9.84
C GLU A 233 4.47 -13.21 -10.06
N LYS A 234 5.21 -14.25 -10.46
CA LYS A 234 6.63 -14.23 -10.85
C LYS A 234 7.66 -13.95 -9.75
N TYR A 235 8.64 -14.88 -9.71
CA TYR A 235 9.91 -14.97 -8.98
C TYR A 235 9.93 -14.47 -7.53
N ILE A 236 10.12 -15.38 -6.57
CA ILE A 236 10.12 -15.07 -5.14
C ILE A 236 11.24 -15.84 -4.45
N ASN A 237 12.34 -15.21 -4.06
CA ASN A 237 13.32 -15.87 -3.18
C ASN A 237 12.81 -15.86 -1.72
N ASN A 238 12.86 -17.00 -1.03
CA ASN A 238 12.72 -17.08 0.43
C ASN A 238 11.40 -16.56 1.04
N VAL A 239 10.24 -17.07 0.59
CA VAL A 239 8.95 -16.60 1.15
C VAL A 239 8.20 -17.63 1.99
N PHE A 240 8.00 -17.26 3.25
CA PHE A 240 7.03 -17.80 4.17
C PHE A 240 5.64 -17.19 4.05
N ILE A 241 4.60 -18.01 4.20
CA ILE A 241 3.22 -17.53 4.26
C ILE A 241 2.49 -18.15 5.44
N PHE A 242 1.75 -17.34 6.19
CA PHE A 242 0.99 -17.76 7.35
C PHE A 242 -0.49 -17.36 7.21
N SER A 243 -1.39 -18.34 7.27
CA SER A 243 -2.84 -18.16 7.29
C SER A 243 -3.46 -18.99 8.41
N ILE A 244 -4.20 -18.36 9.32
CA ILE A 244 -4.86 -19.06 10.45
C ILE A 244 -6.36 -19.30 10.25
N ASP A 245 -6.91 -18.94 9.09
CA ASP A 245 -8.34 -19.03 8.87
C ASP A 245 -8.69 -19.88 7.64
N LYS A 246 -9.88 -20.50 7.67
CA LYS A 246 -10.56 -21.25 6.59
C LYS A 246 -10.69 -20.48 5.29
N TYR A 247 -10.57 -19.17 5.36
CA TYR A 247 -10.86 -18.27 4.25
C TYR A 247 -9.62 -17.59 3.68
N GLY A 248 -8.42 -17.97 4.16
CA GLY A 248 -7.18 -17.56 3.51
C GLY A 248 -7.06 -18.25 2.13
N TYR A 249 -6.93 -17.45 1.08
CA TYR A 249 -6.72 -17.96 -0.28
C TYR A 249 -5.39 -17.46 -0.82
N ILE A 250 -4.55 -18.37 -1.31
CA ILE A 250 -3.28 -18.00 -1.93
C ILE A 250 -3.19 -18.60 -3.32
N ASP A 251 -2.84 -17.76 -4.29
CA ASP A 251 -2.65 -18.13 -5.70
C ASP A 251 -1.23 -17.74 -6.11
N ILE A 252 -0.35 -18.72 -6.29
CA ILE A 252 1.06 -18.48 -6.62
C ILE A 252 1.31 -18.93 -8.04
N LYS A 253 1.44 -17.96 -8.95
CA LYS A 253 1.61 -18.22 -10.38
C LYS A 253 3.00 -17.87 -10.85
N GLU A 254 3.55 -18.73 -11.70
CA GLU A 254 4.81 -18.50 -12.42
C GLU A 254 5.99 -18.08 -11.52
N SER A 255 5.97 -18.49 -10.24
CA SER A 255 6.95 -18.08 -9.23
C SER A 255 7.96 -19.20 -8.99
N VAL A 256 9.23 -18.82 -8.87
CA VAL A 256 10.31 -19.73 -8.48
C VAL A 256 10.75 -19.33 -7.08
N PHE A 257 10.81 -20.31 -6.17
CA PHE A 257 11.38 -20.15 -4.85
C PHE A 257 12.74 -20.82 -4.78
N GLU A 258 13.78 -20.03 -4.59
CA GLU A 258 15.16 -20.52 -4.50
C GLU A 258 15.73 -20.19 -3.11
N ASN A 259 16.90 -20.72 -2.78
CA ASN A 259 17.76 -20.29 -1.64
C ASN A 259 17.09 -20.09 -0.26
N ILE A 260 15.98 -20.81 0.00
CA ILE A 260 15.11 -20.63 1.17
C ILE A 260 15.85 -20.99 2.46
N ASN A 261 16.43 -19.98 3.11
CA ASN A 261 17.07 -20.12 4.40
C ASN A 261 16.10 -19.73 5.53
N VAL A 262 15.20 -20.66 5.86
CA VAL A 262 14.26 -20.52 6.96
C VAL A 262 14.99 -20.65 8.29
N LYS A 263 15.23 -19.53 8.99
CA LYS A 263 15.75 -19.53 10.38
C LYS A 263 14.64 -19.52 11.45
N SER A 264 13.39 -19.70 11.02
CA SER A 264 12.20 -19.69 11.88
C SER A 264 11.83 -21.10 12.31
N ASN A 265 11.25 -21.24 13.50
CA ASN A 265 10.66 -22.52 13.95
C ASN A 265 9.32 -22.83 13.25
N TYR A 266 8.79 -21.91 12.43
CA TYR A 266 7.56 -22.09 11.67
C TYR A 266 7.87 -22.60 10.25
N PRO A 267 7.01 -23.45 9.66
CA PRO A 267 7.22 -23.94 8.30
C PRO A 267 7.09 -22.80 7.30
N LEU A 268 7.68 -22.99 6.10
CA LEU A 268 7.64 -22.00 5.02
C LEU A 268 6.20 -21.57 4.74
N ILE A 269 5.31 -22.51 4.45
CA ILE A 269 3.88 -22.21 4.32
C ILE A 269 3.16 -22.90 5.48
N PHE A 270 2.46 -22.11 6.29
CA PHE A 270 1.56 -22.61 7.32
C PHE A 270 0.14 -22.13 7.03
N GLY A 271 -0.79 -23.07 6.94
CA GLY A 271 -2.18 -22.73 7.21
C GLY A 271 -3.05 -23.94 7.44
N GLU A 272 -3.85 -23.86 8.49
CA GLU A 272 -4.74 -24.95 8.93
C GLU A 272 -5.81 -25.27 7.88
N TYR A 273 -6.10 -24.31 6.99
CA TYR A 273 -7.14 -24.41 5.95
C TYR A 273 -6.79 -23.63 4.69
N LEU A 274 -5.50 -23.40 4.48
CA LEU A 274 -5.03 -22.60 3.37
C LEU A 274 -5.26 -23.35 2.06
N THR A 275 -5.98 -22.74 1.12
CA THR A 275 -6.01 -23.22 -0.27
C THR A 275 -4.86 -22.59 -1.05
N VAL A 276 -3.98 -23.43 -1.59
CA VAL A 276 -2.89 -23.04 -2.50
C VAL A 276 -3.26 -23.49 -3.91
N LYS A 277 -3.24 -22.57 -4.87
CA LYS A 277 -3.41 -22.84 -6.30
C LYS A 277 -2.15 -22.47 -7.07
#